data_AF-A0A0R1W477-F1
#
_entry.id   AF-A0A0R1W477-F1
#
_cell.length_a   1.000
_cell.length_b   1.000
_cell.length_c   1.000
_cell.angle_alpha   90.00
_cell.angle_beta   90.00
_cell.angle_gamma   90.00
#
_symmetry.space_group_name_H-M   'P 1'
#
loop_
_entity.id
_entity.type
_entity.pdbx_description
1 polymer ?
#
loop_
_entity_poly.entity_id
_entity_poly.type
_entity_poly.pdbx_seq_one_letter_code
_entity_poly.pdbx_strand_id
1 'polypeptide(L)'
;MEISVEQYQAYLKDNEPERRVVSGNYTAEPTSVAQLATALIQSLQELLDEGRIGFSSYEVVAAPAVTFSLEMSPINLPMVDAKKANQFFTDETAPVTLKVYLVTRSEFINVSKLHIDYFADSDAEFSAERLATMLSEKWAVVEDHYKNPPALQPAAAVTEATTKKTATKKKTTAKKSTAKKRTTKTATAEKATSKKTTTSKKTTKTSTTKKKATAKKPLLKRRSR
;
A
#
# COMPACT_ATOMS: atom_id res chain seq x y z
N MET A 1 10.63 -9.17 11.61
CA MET A 1 10.72 -9.71 10.23
C MET A 1 11.18 -8.60 9.29
N GLU A 2 12.14 -8.87 8.41
CA GLU A 2 12.51 -7.98 7.30
C GLU A 2 11.99 -8.52 5.97
N ILE A 3 11.55 -7.63 5.08
CA ILE A 3 11.06 -7.96 3.73
C ILE A 3 11.24 -6.75 2.81
N SER A 4 11.51 -6.93 1.51
CA SER A 4 11.48 -5.77 0.58
C SER A 4 10.04 -5.36 0.25
N VAL A 5 9.83 -4.13 -0.21
CA VAL A 5 8.48 -3.65 -0.56
C VAL A 5 7.94 -4.37 -1.80
N GLU A 6 8.83 -4.70 -2.75
CA GLU A 6 8.52 -5.57 -3.89
C GLU A 6 8.06 -6.97 -3.43
N GLN A 7 8.78 -7.59 -2.49
CA GLN A 7 8.44 -8.91 -1.92
C GLN A 7 7.11 -8.88 -1.16
N TYR A 8 6.89 -7.87 -0.32
CA TYR A 8 5.63 -7.65 0.41
C TYR A 8 4.44 -7.52 -0.56
N GLN A 9 4.59 -6.74 -1.63
CA GLN A 9 3.56 -6.62 -2.65
C GLN A 9 3.43 -7.85 -3.55
N ALA A 10 4.48 -8.67 -3.74
CA ALA A 10 4.39 -9.93 -4.47
C ALA A 10 3.60 -10.97 -3.65
N TYR A 11 3.95 -11.15 -2.37
CA TYR A 11 3.21 -12.02 -1.45
C TYR A 11 1.71 -11.68 -1.43
N LEU A 12 1.36 -10.40 -1.34
CA LEU A 12 -0.03 -9.91 -1.31
C LEU A 12 -0.72 -9.76 -2.69
N LYS A 13 -0.08 -10.26 -3.76
CA LYS A 13 -0.73 -10.52 -5.08
C LYS A 13 -1.10 -11.99 -5.22
N ASP A 14 -0.23 -12.89 -4.75
CA ASP A 14 -0.38 -14.34 -4.89
C ASP A 14 -1.16 -14.97 -3.71
N ASN A 15 -1.18 -14.31 -2.55
CA ASN A 15 -1.89 -14.70 -1.34
C ASN A 15 -2.74 -13.52 -0.84
N GLU A 16 -3.97 -13.77 -0.38
CA GLU A 16 -4.72 -12.75 0.37
C GLU A 16 -4.14 -12.58 1.79
N PRO A 17 -4.16 -11.37 2.37
CA PRO A 17 -3.68 -11.14 3.73
C PRO A 17 -4.51 -11.95 4.73
N GLU A 18 -3.86 -12.79 5.54
CA GLU A 18 -4.60 -13.68 6.44
C GLU A 18 -5.23 -12.90 7.60
N ARG A 19 -6.57 -12.81 7.61
CA ARG A 19 -7.33 -12.28 8.74
C ARG A 19 -7.58 -13.39 9.76
N ARG A 20 -6.93 -13.31 10.92
CA ARG A 20 -7.37 -14.05 12.11
C ARG A 20 -8.39 -13.21 12.89
N VAL A 21 -9.47 -13.86 13.32
CA VAL A 21 -10.54 -13.21 14.11
C VAL A 21 -10.46 -13.75 15.53
N VAL A 22 -10.10 -12.89 16.46
CA VAL A 22 -10.13 -13.20 17.90
C VAL A 22 -11.60 -13.25 18.33
N SER A 23 -12.03 -14.39 18.83
CA SER A 23 -13.39 -14.59 19.36
C SER A 23 -13.41 -14.44 20.88
N GLY A 24 -14.37 -13.66 21.40
CA GLY A 24 -14.58 -13.46 22.83
C GLY A 24 -15.65 -12.40 23.08
N ASN A 25 -16.01 -12.20 24.35
CA ASN A 25 -16.90 -11.13 24.80
C ASN A 25 -16.11 -10.18 25.70
N TYR A 26 -15.23 -9.39 25.11
CA TYR A 26 -14.38 -8.45 25.85
C TYR A 26 -15.12 -7.12 26.07
N THR A 27 -15.23 -6.72 27.34
CA THR A 27 -15.68 -5.41 27.81
C THR A 27 -14.52 -4.41 27.94
N ALA A 28 -14.85 -3.14 28.18
CA ALA A 28 -13.89 -2.06 28.45
C ALA A 28 -13.20 -2.14 29.84
N GLU A 29 -13.49 -3.15 30.66
CA GLU A 29 -12.82 -3.33 31.96
C GLU A 29 -11.32 -3.63 31.78
N PRO A 30 -10.40 -3.06 32.58
CA PRO A 30 -8.95 -3.17 32.35
C PRO A 30 -8.44 -4.61 32.22
N THR A 31 -9.00 -5.54 33.03
CA THR A 31 -8.65 -6.97 32.97
C THR A 31 -9.09 -7.61 31.64
N SER A 32 -10.26 -7.21 31.13
CA SER A 32 -10.80 -7.69 29.86
C SER A 32 -10.03 -7.12 28.67
N VAL A 33 -9.68 -5.83 28.70
CA VAL A 33 -8.86 -5.20 27.66
C VAL A 33 -7.44 -5.81 27.63
N ALA A 34 -6.86 -6.17 28.78
CA ALA A 34 -5.60 -6.91 28.84
C ALA A 34 -5.69 -8.33 28.26
N GLN A 35 -6.81 -9.03 28.47
CA GLN A 35 -7.05 -10.34 27.84
C GLN A 35 -7.23 -10.22 26.32
N LEU A 36 -7.95 -9.20 25.84
CA LEU A 36 -8.09 -8.89 24.42
C LEU A 36 -6.73 -8.56 23.77
N ALA A 37 -5.94 -7.70 24.40
CA ALA A 37 -4.59 -7.37 23.95
C ALA A 37 -3.71 -8.62 23.82
N THR A 38 -3.75 -9.49 24.83
CA THR A 38 -3.01 -10.76 24.84
C THR A 38 -3.45 -11.68 23.69
N ALA A 39 -4.75 -11.83 23.46
CA ALA A 39 -5.28 -12.68 22.39
C ALA A 39 -4.98 -12.13 20.98
N LEU A 40 -5.06 -10.81 20.78
CA LEU A 40 -4.65 -10.15 19.53
C LEU A 40 -3.15 -10.33 19.26
N ILE A 41 -2.31 -10.22 20.29
CA ILE A 41 -0.86 -10.44 20.19
C ILE A 41 -0.54 -11.90 19.86
N GLN A 42 -1.10 -12.86 20.60
CA GLN A 42 -0.88 -14.30 20.34
C GLN A 42 -1.29 -14.68 18.91
N SER A 43 -2.48 -14.27 18.48
CA SER A 43 -2.98 -14.51 17.12
C SER A 43 -2.14 -13.83 16.02
N LEU A 44 -1.35 -12.81 16.34
CA LEU A 44 -0.41 -12.17 15.41
C LEU A 44 0.96 -12.85 15.44
N GLN A 45 1.41 -13.29 16.62
CA GLN A 45 2.65 -14.04 16.81
C GLN A 45 2.62 -15.32 15.98
N GLU A 46 1.51 -16.07 16.00
CA GLU A 46 1.32 -17.26 15.17
C GLU A 46 1.47 -16.96 13.66
N LEU A 47 0.97 -15.82 13.17
CA LEU A 47 1.13 -15.42 11.76
C LEU A 47 2.60 -15.15 11.41
N LEU A 48 3.33 -14.48 12.31
CA LEU A 48 4.77 -14.24 12.17
C LEU A 48 5.58 -15.54 12.20
N ASP A 49 5.26 -16.47 13.11
CA ASP A 49 5.91 -17.77 13.27
C ASP A 49 5.62 -18.70 12.07
N GLU A 50 4.42 -18.61 11.48
CA GLU A 50 4.09 -19.26 10.19
C GLU A 50 4.71 -18.57 8.97
N GLY A 51 5.39 -17.42 9.14
CA GLY A 51 5.99 -16.64 8.06
C GLY A 51 4.96 -15.95 7.14
N ARG A 52 3.73 -15.75 7.61
CA ARG A 52 2.62 -15.19 6.83
C ARG A 52 2.45 -13.69 7.07
N ILE A 53 2.03 -12.99 6.02
CA ILE A 53 1.64 -11.58 6.11
C ILE A 53 0.12 -11.49 6.27
N GLY A 54 -0.32 -10.89 7.38
CA GLY A 54 -1.74 -10.85 7.76
C GLY A 54 -2.01 -9.94 8.95
N PHE A 55 -3.14 -10.16 9.62
CA PHE A 55 -3.59 -9.36 10.75
C PHE A 55 -4.49 -10.15 11.70
N SER A 56 -4.34 -9.91 13.00
CA SER A 56 -5.34 -10.31 14.00
C SER A 56 -6.38 -9.20 14.15
N SER A 57 -7.64 -9.56 14.44
CA SER A 57 -8.75 -8.60 14.52
C SER A 57 -9.83 -9.01 15.52
N TYR A 58 -10.44 -8.03 16.18
CA TYR A 58 -11.59 -8.16 17.07
C TYR A 58 -12.64 -7.10 16.72
N GLU A 59 -13.92 -7.43 16.91
CA GLU A 59 -15.04 -6.60 16.47
C GLU A 59 -16.11 -6.49 17.57
N VAL A 60 -16.28 -5.28 18.11
CA VAL A 60 -17.35 -4.91 19.02
C VAL A 60 -18.58 -4.57 18.17
N VAL A 61 -19.54 -5.49 18.13
CA VAL A 61 -20.78 -5.36 17.35
C VAL A 61 -21.86 -4.54 18.09
N ALA A 62 -21.76 -4.43 19.41
CA ALA A 62 -22.61 -3.56 20.22
C ALA A 62 -22.27 -2.06 19.98
N ALA A 63 -23.23 -1.16 20.20
CA ALA A 63 -22.99 0.27 20.03
C ALA A 63 -22.24 0.86 21.25
N PRO A 64 -21.19 1.69 21.06
CA PRO A 64 -20.59 2.09 19.78
C PRO A 64 -19.78 0.97 19.13
N ALA A 65 -20.03 0.72 17.84
CA ALA A 65 -19.36 -0.35 17.12
C ALA A 65 -17.91 0.02 16.78
N VAL A 66 -16.99 -0.92 16.99
CA VAL A 66 -15.54 -0.74 16.77
C VAL A 66 -14.91 -2.02 16.25
N THR A 67 -14.03 -1.91 15.26
CA THR A 67 -13.07 -2.97 14.91
C THR A 67 -11.67 -2.55 15.36
N PHE A 68 -10.99 -3.40 16.09
CA PHE A 68 -9.56 -3.27 16.41
C PHE A 68 -8.79 -4.36 15.65
N SER A 69 -7.77 -3.98 14.90
CA SER A 69 -6.88 -4.91 14.20
C SER A 69 -5.41 -4.62 14.53
N LEU A 70 -4.59 -5.66 14.66
CA LEU A 70 -3.14 -5.53 14.56
C LEU A 70 -2.72 -5.87 13.13
N GLU A 71 -2.43 -4.86 12.31
CA GLU A 71 -2.14 -5.01 10.89
C GLU A 71 -0.62 -4.95 10.63
N MET A 72 -0.08 -5.95 9.90
CA MET A 72 1.33 -6.02 9.52
C MET A 72 1.58 -5.26 8.20
N SER A 73 2.46 -4.25 8.22
CA SER A 73 2.77 -3.42 7.05
C SER A 73 4.17 -2.78 7.16
N PRO A 74 4.92 -2.56 6.06
CA PRO A 74 6.21 -1.87 6.10
C PRO A 74 6.08 -0.36 6.36
N ILE A 75 4.86 0.20 6.30
CA ILE A 75 4.56 1.63 6.45
C ILE A 75 3.18 1.84 7.09
N ASN A 76 2.91 3.01 7.64
CA ASN A 76 1.61 3.37 8.22
C ASN A 76 0.53 3.49 7.13
N LEU A 77 -0.08 2.35 6.81
CA LEU A 77 -1.06 2.15 5.74
C LEU A 77 -1.83 0.86 6.08
N PRO A 78 -3.18 0.83 5.98
CA PRO A 78 -3.94 -0.38 6.29
C PRO A 78 -3.74 -1.44 5.20
N MET A 79 -3.90 -2.73 5.53
CA MET A 79 -3.65 -3.84 4.59
C MET A 79 -4.57 -3.80 3.36
N VAL A 80 -5.77 -3.22 3.50
CA VAL A 80 -6.70 -2.95 2.38
C VAL A 80 -6.04 -2.13 1.27
N ASP A 81 -5.13 -1.23 1.64
CA ASP A 81 -4.37 -0.34 0.75
C ASP A 81 -2.93 -0.80 0.50
N ALA A 82 -2.50 -1.98 0.99
CA ALA A 82 -1.12 -2.48 0.88
C ALA A 82 -0.52 -2.45 -0.55
N LYS A 83 -1.37 -2.57 -1.57
CA LYS A 83 -1.03 -2.45 -3.00
C LYS A 83 -0.53 -1.06 -3.41
N LYS A 84 -0.59 -0.07 -2.51
CA LYS A 84 -0.02 1.29 -2.65
C LYS A 84 1.27 1.49 -1.85
N ALA A 85 1.71 0.52 -1.04
CA ALA A 85 2.85 0.67 -0.13
C ALA A 85 4.13 1.17 -0.85
N ASN A 86 4.36 0.75 -2.09
CA ASN A 86 5.51 1.17 -2.89
C ASN A 86 5.55 2.67 -3.21
N GLN A 87 4.41 3.38 -3.17
CA GLN A 87 4.36 4.84 -3.37
C GLN A 87 5.06 5.63 -2.26
N PHE A 88 5.44 4.97 -1.16
CA PHE A 88 6.11 5.57 -0.01
C PHE A 88 7.62 5.28 0.05
N PHE A 89 8.19 4.53 -0.91
CA PHE A 89 9.60 4.14 -0.91
C PHE A 89 10.29 4.51 -2.24
N THR A 90 11.55 4.94 -2.16
CA THR A 90 12.38 5.28 -3.35
C THR A 90 13.18 4.09 -3.89
N ASP A 91 13.36 3.07 -3.06
CA ASP A 91 13.96 1.78 -3.41
C ASP A 91 13.00 0.70 -2.90
N GLU A 92 12.34 -0.01 -3.81
CA GLU A 92 11.40 -1.09 -3.49
C GLU A 92 12.11 -2.42 -3.19
N THR A 93 13.42 -2.51 -3.48
CA THR A 93 14.25 -3.71 -3.38
C THR A 93 15.03 -3.80 -2.06
N ALA A 94 15.30 -2.65 -1.43
CA ALA A 94 15.88 -2.59 -0.09
C ALA A 94 15.00 -3.36 0.94
N PRO A 95 15.60 -4.14 1.84
CA PRO A 95 14.87 -4.76 2.94
C PRO A 95 14.38 -3.68 3.91
N VAL A 96 13.14 -3.82 4.39
CA VAL A 96 12.57 -2.97 5.43
C VAL A 96 11.96 -3.83 6.53
N THR A 97 12.15 -3.40 7.78
CA THR A 97 11.52 -4.05 8.94
C THR A 97 10.00 -3.90 8.83
N LEU A 98 9.30 -5.02 8.76
CA LEU A 98 7.84 -5.05 8.74
C LEU A 98 7.34 -4.58 10.13
N LYS A 99 6.31 -3.75 10.17
CA LYS A 99 5.82 -3.13 11.41
C LYS A 99 4.39 -3.57 11.72
N VAL A 100 4.05 -3.56 13.00
CA VAL A 100 2.71 -3.84 13.51
C VAL A 100 2.06 -2.51 13.88
N TYR A 101 0.86 -2.30 13.35
CA TYR A 101 0.04 -1.12 13.63
C TYR A 101 -1.28 -1.52 14.27
N LEU A 102 -1.69 -0.82 15.33
CA LEU A 102 -3.06 -0.88 15.82
C LEU A 102 -3.93 -0.04 14.88
N VAL A 103 -4.78 -0.69 14.11
CA VAL A 103 -5.76 -0.06 13.23
C VAL A 103 -7.12 -0.11 13.92
N THR A 104 -7.63 1.06 14.30
CA THR A 104 -8.96 1.23 14.92
C THR A 104 -9.93 1.77 13.88
N ARG A 105 -11.09 1.09 13.72
CA ARG A 105 -12.15 1.46 12.77
C ARG A 105 -13.45 1.67 13.54
N SER A 106 -14.05 2.85 13.43
CA SER A 106 -15.35 3.18 14.03
C SER A 106 -15.90 4.46 13.42
N GLU A 107 -17.23 4.60 13.36
CA GLU A 107 -17.90 5.86 12.99
C GLU A 107 -17.49 7.04 13.91
N PHE A 108 -17.07 6.75 15.15
CA PHE A 108 -16.82 7.77 16.18
C PHE A 108 -15.33 8.01 16.47
N ILE A 109 -14.37 7.31 15.82
CA ILE A 109 -12.94 7.54 16.12
C ILE A 109 -12.43 8.87 15.57
N ASN A 110 -12.77 9.20 14.31
CA ASN A 110 -12.46 10.47 13.63
C ASN A 110 -13.24 10.58 12.30
N VAL A 111 -13.08 11.71 11.59
CA VAL A 111 -13.76 11.99 10.31
C VAL A 111 -13.48 10.94 9.22
N SER A 112 -12.29 10.33 9.23
CA SER A 112 -11.90 9.25 8.31
C SER A 112 -12.39 7.85 8.75
N LYS A 113 -13.06 7.74 9.91
CA LYS A 113 -13.54 6.50 10.52
C LYS A 113 -12.45 5.46 10.80
N LEU A 114 -11.21 5.92 10.83
CA LEU A 114 -9.98 5.12 10.79
C LEU A 114 -8.88 5.87 11.53
N HIS A 115 -8.32 5.26 12.56
CA HIS A 115 -7.08 5.68 13.21
C HIS A 115 -6.04 4.56 13.13
N ILE A 116 -4.78 4.92 12.94
CA ILE A 116 -3.68 3.95 12.86
C ILE A 116 -2.54 4.42 13.75
N ASP A 117 -2.18 3.59 14.72
CA ASP A 117 -1.12 3.84 15.70
C ASP A 117 0.00 2.83 15.53
N TYR A 118 1.25 3.28 15.59
CA TYR A 118 2.40 2.38 15.59
C TYR A 118 2.48 1.60 16.91
N PHE A 119 2.41 0.28 16.82
CA PHE A 119 2.61 -0.60 17.97
C PHE A 119 4.10 -0.99 18.07
N ALA A 120 4.60 -1.89 17.23
CA ALA A 120 5.96 -2.42 17.35
C ALA A 120 6.56 -2.77 15.99
N ASP A 121 7.89 -2.89 15.93
CA ASP A 121 8.57 -3.57 14.82
C ASP A 121 8.41 -5.09 14.99
N SER A 122 8.28 -5.84 13.89
CA SER A 122 7.93 -7.28 13.90
C SER A 122 9.08 -8.23 14.30
N ASP A 123 10.13 -7.69 14.89
CA ASP A 123 11.26 -8.36 15.53
C ASP A 123 11.43 -7.97 17.01
N ALA A 124 10.59 -7.06 17.51
CA ALA A 124 10.53 -6.66 18.91
C ALA A 124 9.54 -7.52 19.72
N GLU A 125 9.71 -7.51 21.05
CA GLU A 125 8.81 -8.18 21.99
C GLU A 125 7.49 -7.39 22.15
N PHE A 126 6.34 -8.07 22.01
CA PHE A 126 5.03 -7.43 22.03
C PHE A 126 4.46 -7.31 23.46
N SER A 127 4.52 -6.10 24.03
CA SER A 127 3.93 -5.79 25.33
C SER A 127 2.39 -5.74 25.27
N ALA A 128 1.75 -6.73 25.89
CA ALA A 128 0.29 -6.77 26.07
C ALA A 128 -0.23 -5.63 26.96
N GLU A 129 0.55 -5.18 27.94
CA GLU A 129 0.23 -4.00 28.76
C GLU A 129 0.13 -2.74 27.90
N ARG A 130 1.15 -2.47 27.07
CA ARG A 130 1.15 -1.30 26.17
C ARG A 130 0.00 -1.36 25.16
N LEU A 131 -0.30 -2.53 24.60
CA LEU A 131 -1.46 -2.67 23.71
C LEU A 131 -2.78 -2.46 24.45
N ALA A 132 -2.91 -2.95 25.70
CA ALA A 132 -4.11 -2.73 26.50
C ALA A 132 -4.33 -1.24 26.82
N THR A 133 -3.27 -0.48 27.10
CA THR A 133 -3.33 0.98 27.21
C THR A 133 -3.83 1.62 25.92
N MET A 134 -3.22 1.28 24.77
CA MET A 134 -3.62 1.82 23.47
C MET A 134 -5.09 1.49 23.13
N LEU A 135 -5.54 0.25 23.35
CA LEU A 135 -6.94 -0.16 23.16
C LEU A 135 -7.89 0.63 24.07
N SER A 136 -7.51 0.84 25.34
CA SER A 136 -8.30 1.61 26.31
C SER A 136 -8.43 3.08 25.90
N GLU A 137 -7.35 3.71 25.45
CA GLU A 137 -7.34 5.09 24.94
C GLU A 137 -8.28 5.25 23.72
N LYS A 138 -8.19 4.35 22.73
CA LYS A 138 -9.03 4.43 21.53
C LYS A 138 -10.49 4.10 21.81
N TRP A 139 -10.76 3.17 22.73
CA TRP A 139 -12.12 2.92 23.21
C TRP A 139 -12.70 4.15 23.92
N ALA A 140 -11.94 4.80 24.82
CA ALA A 140 -12.40 6.00 25.52
C ALA A 140 -12.72 7.17 24.56
N VAL A 141 -11.91 7.37 23.51
CA VAL A 141 -12.18 8.38 22.47
C VAL A 141 -13.46 8.05 21.69
N VAL A 142 -13.67 6.79 21.29
CA VAL A 142 -14.91 6.35 20.64
C VAL A 142 -16.11 6.54 21.56
N GLU A 143 -15.99 6.17 22.84
CA GLU A 143 -17.10 6.22 23.79
C GLU A 143 -17.49 7.66 24.16
N ASP A 144 -16.51 8.58 24.26
CA ASP A 144 -16.79 10.01 24.40
C ASP A 144 -17.46 10.57 23.14
N HIS A 145 -16.87 10.40 21.96
CA HIS A 145 -17.48 10.86 20.70
C HIS A 145 -18.83 10.20 20.37
N TYR A 146 -19.16 9.05 20.96
CA TYR A 146 -20.48 8.43 20.83
C TYR A 146 -21.54 9.12 21.72
N LYS A 147 -21.17 9.50 22.95
CA LYS A 147 -22.04 10.22 23.90
C LYS A 147 -22.15 11.70 23.56
N ASN A 148 -21.02 12.28 23.16
CA ASN A 148 -20.78 13.69 22.87
C ASN A 148 -20.34 13.82 21.40
N PRO A 149 -21.23 13.57 20.41
CA PRO A 149 -20.87 13.62 18.99
C PRO A 149 -20.22 14.96 18.66
N PRO A 150 -18.93 14.99 18.24
CA PRO A 150 -18.21 16.23 18.02
C PRO A 150 -18.92 17.05 16.95
N ALA A 151 -19.20 18.31 17.27
CA ALA A 151 -19.95 19.21 16.40
C ALA A 151 -19.35 19.19 14.99
N LEU A 152 -20.19 18.89 13.99
CA LEU A 152 -19.76 18.69 12.60
C LEU A 152 -18.92 19.88 12.15
N GLN A 153 -17.59 19.67 12.07
CA GLN A 153 -16.72 20.64 11.44
C GLN A 153 -17.23 20.81 10.01
N PRO A 154 -17.59 22.03 9.57
CA PRO A 154 -18.26 22.23 8.29
C PRO A 154 -17.34 21.69 7.20
N ALA A 155 -17.76 20.60 6.56
CA ALA A 155 -16.94 19.87 5.60
C ALA A 155 -16.44 20.88 4.55
N ALA A 156 -15.12 21.11 4.53
CA ALA A 156 -14.50 22.10 3.65
C ALA A 156 -14.92 21.76 2.23
N ALA A 157 -15.79 22.60 1.65
CA ALA A 157 -16.70 22.16 0.60
C ALA A 157 -15.92 21.57 -0.57
N VAL A 158 -16.00 20.24 -0.72
CA VAL A 158 -15.37 19.51 -1.81
C VAL A 158 -16.06 19.99 -3.07
N THR A 159 -15.41 20.92 -3.78
CA THR A 159 -15.97 21.54 -4.98
C THR A 159 -16.04 20.48 -6.06
N GLU A 160 -17.22 19.88 -6.20
CA GLU A 160 -17.51 18.87 -7.21
C GLU A 160 -17.10 19.42 -8.58
N ALA A 161 -15.98 18.90 -9.10
CA ALA A 161 -15.35 19.30 -10.34
C ALA A 161 -16.19 18.85 -11.54
N THR A 162 -17.38 19.46 -11.65
CA THR A 162 -18.45 19.10 -12.57
C THR A 162 -17.92 19.18 -13.99
N THR A 163 -17.82 18.03 -14.66
CA THR A 163 -17.19 17.85 -15.97
C THR A 163 -18.03 18.44 -17.11
N LYS A 164 -18.14 19.78 -17.15
CA LYS A 164 -18.79 20.51 -18.24
C LYS A 164 -17.99 20.39 -19.53
N LYS A 165 -18.41 19.44 -20.38
CA LYS A 165 -18.04 19.36 -21.80
C LYS A 165 -18.45 20.65 -22.53
N THR A 166 -17.53 21.58 -22.71
CA THR A 166 -17.76 22.75 -23.59
C THR A 166 -17.73 22.32 -25.05
N ALA A 167 -18.91 22.20 -25.66
CA ALA A 167 -19.05 21.72 -27.03
C ALA A 167 -18.54 22.73 -28.08
N THR A 168 -17.69 22.27 -29.00
CA THR A 168 -17.10 23.08 -30.06
C THR A 168 -18.15 23.59 -31.05
N LYS A 169 -18.44 24.90 -31.07
CA LYS A 169 -19.20 25.56 -32.15
C LYS A 169 -18.36 26.59 -32.90
N LYS A 170 -17.85 26.16 -34.06
CA LYS A 170 -17.16 26.99 -35.05
C LYS A 170 -18.19 27.72 -35.92
N LYS A 171 -18.13 29.05 -36.01
CA LYS A 171 -18.83 29.81 -37.08
C LYS A 171 -18.00 31.00 -37.57
N THR A 172 -17.90 31.09 -38.90
CA THR A 172 -17.33 32.19 -39.70
C THR A 172 -18.34 33.35 -39.82
N THR A 173 -18.00 34.57 -40.30
CA THR A 173 -16.76 35.08 -40.94
C THR A 173 -16.34 36.41 -40.25
N ALA A 174 -15.86 37.54 -40.79
CA ALA A 174 -15.63 38.08 -42.15
C ALA A 174 -14.30 38.90 -42.21
N LYS A 175 -14.33 40.15 -42.71
CA LYS A 175 -13.19 41.09 -42.80
C LYS A 175 -13.68 42.55 -42.82
N LYS A 176 -12.88 43.50 -42.33
CA LYS A 176 -12.50 44.70 -43.12
C LYS A 176 -11.12 45.26 -42.73
N SER A 177 -10.45 45.78 -43.75
CA SER A 177 -9.14 46.45 -43.90
C SER A 177 -8.79 47.56 -42.86
N THR A 178 -7.54 48.05 -42.70
CA THR A 178 -6.61 48.56 -43.74
C THR A 178 -5.10 48.61 -43.39
N ALA A 179 -4.29 48.77 -44.47
CA ALA A 179 -2.98 49.46 -44.56
C ALA A 179 -1.69 48.83 -43.99
N LYS A 180 -0.61 48.98 -44.79
CA LYS A 180 0.81 48.69 -44.46
C LYS A 180 1.55 50.00 -44.12
N LYS A 181 2.64 49.91 -43.35
CA LYS A 181 3.89 50.63 -43.66
C LYS A 181 5.10 49.71 -43.47
N ARG A 182 6.23 50.01 -44.12
CA ARG A 182 7.38 49.11 -44.36
C ARG A 182 8.66 49.93 -44.55
N THR A 183 9.65 49.77 -43.67
CA THR A 183 11.07 50.23 -43.78
C THR A 183 11.79 49.86 -42.46
N THR A 184 13.05 49.41 -42.37
CA THR A 184 14.07 48.99 -43.36
C THR A 184 15.06 47.99 -42.70
N LYS A 185 15.95 47.40 -43.51
CA LYS A 185 17.14 46.58 -43.18
C LYS A 185 18.13 47.30 -42.21
N THR A 186 19.22 46.72 -41.67
CA THR A 186 20.19 45.81 -42.32
C THR A 186 21.08 45.03 -41.33
N ALA A 187 21.52 43.82 -41.77
CA ALA A 187 22.86 43.18 -41.74
C ALA A 187 23.80 43.36 -40.52
N THR A 188 24.72 42.44 -40.20
CA THR A 188 25.50 41.45 -41.02
C THR A 188 25.44 40.01 -40.44
N ALA A 189 25.50 38.92 -41.24
CA ALA A 189 26.68 38.16 -41.72
C ALA A 189 27.57 37.58 -40.59
N GLU A 190 28.01 36.31 -40.57
CA GLU A 190 27.76 35.10 -41.39
C GLU A 190 27.76 33.87 -40.42
N LYS A 191 27.14 32.68 -40.68
CA LYS A 191 27.55 31.57 -41.59
C LYS A 191 28.97 31.03 -41.23
N ALA A 192 29.28 29.73 -41.34
CA ALA A 192 28.64 28.69 -42.13
C ALA A 192 28.96 27.24 -41.66
N THR A 193 28.06 26.31 -42.00
CA THR A 193 28.36 24.91 -42.48
C THR A 193 29.05 23.87 -41.56
N SER A 194 28.81 22.55 -41.70
CA SER A 194 27.67 21.77 -42.26
C SER A 194 27.90 20.25 -42.17
N LYS A 195 26.82 19.45 -42.34
CA LYS A 195 26.78 18.14 -43.08
C LYS A 195 27.57 16.95 -42.45
N LYS A 196 27.24 15.67 -42.71
CA LYS A 196 26.01 15.01 -43.22
C LYS A 196 26.05 13.50 -42.85
N THR A 197 24.88 12.87 -42.80
CA THR A 197 24.57 11.42 -42.98
C THR A 197 25.66 10.44 -43.44
N THR A 198 25.63 9.20 -42.93
CA THR A 198 25.43 7.98 -43.77
C THR A 198 24.99 6.74 -42.97
N THR A 199 24.51 5.70 -43.65
CA THR A 199 23.88 4.49 -43.07
C THR A 199 24.47 3.18 -43.63
N SER A 200 24.72 2.20 -42.75
CA SER A 200 24.73 0.74 -43.03
C SER A 200 24.75 0.00 -41.67
N LYS A 201 24.12 -1.15 -41.38
CA LYS A 201 23.30 -2.17 -42.11
C LYS A 201 24.04 -3.31 -42.84
N LYS A 202 24.48 -4.34 -42.10
CA LYS A 202 24.48 -5.81 -42.41
C LYS A 202 25.34 -6.57 -41.36
N THR A 203 25.32 -7.90 -41.14
CA THR A 203 24.27 -8.98 -41.06
C THR A 203 24.97 -10.30 -40.63
N THR A 204 24.31 -11.16 -39.83
CA THR A 204 24.54 -12.63 -39.71
C THR A 204 25.93 -13.13 -39.24
N LYS A 205 26.08 -14.19 -38.44
CA LYS A 205 25.55 -15.56 -38.62
C LYS A 205 25.33 -16.34 -37.30
N THR A 206 24.59 -17.45 -37.44
CA THR A 206 24.24 -18.45 -36.43
C THR A 206 25.19 -19.67 -36.41
N SER A 207 24.94 -20.62 -35.49
CA SER A 207 25.48 -22.01 -35.43
C SER A 207 26.90 -22.17 -34.84
N THR A 208 27.32 -23.34 -34.30
CA THR A 208 26.77 -24.72 -34.34
C THR A 208 26.71 -25.45 -32.99
N THR A 209 25.97 -26.57 -33.00
CA THR A 209 25.70 -27.53 -31.92
C THR A 209 26.80 -28.57 -31.67
N LYS A 210 26.82 -29.14 -30.45
CA LYS A 210 26.90 -30.59 -30.09
C LYS A 210 26.72 -30.74 -28.56
N LYS A 211 25.91 -31.60 -27.91
CA LYS A 211 25.17 -32.86 -28.19
C LYS A 211 25.83 -34.14 -27.60
N LYS A 212 25.43 -34.46 -26.35
CA LYS A 212 24.96 -35.77 -25.84
C LYS A 212 25.91 -36.99 -25.69
N ALA A 213 26.06 -37.44 -24.45
CA ALA A 213 25.98 -38.84 -23.97
C ALA A 213 25.58 -38.79 -22.46
N THR A 214 24.78 -39.63 -21.79
CA THR A 214 23.94 -40.83 -22.06
C THR A 214 24.55 -42.24 -22.01
N ALA A 215 24.85 -42.72 -20.79
CA ALA A 215 24.94 -44.13 -20.35
C ALA A 215 24.47 -44.21 -18.88
N LYS A 216 24.00 -45.31 -18.28
CA LYS A 216 23.20 -46.52 -18.63
C LYS A 216 23.09 -47.32 -17.30
N LYS A 217 21.94 -47.95 -17.03
CA LYS A 217 21.61 -48.90 -15.92
C LYS A 217 22.63 -50.06 -15.78
N PRO A 218 22.73 -50.80 -14.64
CA PRO A 218 21.64 -51.55 -13.97
C PRO A 218 21.58 -51.45 -12.41
N LEU A 219 20.40 -51.47 -11.75
CA LEU A 219 19.63 -52.63 -11.25
C LEU A 219 20.37 -53.59 -10.29
N LEU A 220 19.91 -53.68 -9.04
CA LEU A 220 20.01 -54.89 -8.21
C LEU A 220 18.72 -55.09 -7.38
N LYS A 221 18.37 -56.35 -7.05
CA LYS A 221 17.06 -56.75 -6.51
C LYS A 221 17.17 -57.95 -5.53
N ARG A 222 17.05 -57.71 -4.23
CA ARG A 222 16.88 -58.69 -3.12
C ARG A 222 15.88 -58.03 -2.15
N ARG A 223 14.72 -58.57 -1.75
CA ARG A 223 14.23 -59.92 -1.35
C ARG A 223 14.85 -60.49 -0.07
N SER A 224 14.00 -60.58 0.96
CA SER A 224 14.06 -61.41 2.17
C SER A 224 15.26 -61.21 3.13
N ARG A 225 15.11 -61.43 4.43
CA ARG A 225 13.93 -61.93 5.16
C ARG A 225 13.17 -60.81 5.85
#